data_AF-A0A2P8KLA1-F1
#
_entry.id   AF-A0A2P8KLA1-F1
#
_cell.length_a   1.000
_cell.length_b   1.000
_cell.length_c   1.000
_cell.angle_alpha   90.00
_cell.angle_beta   90.00
_cell.angle_gamma   90.00
#
_symmetry.space_group_name_H-M   'P 1'
#
loop_
_entity.id
_entity.type
_entity.pdbx_description
1 polymer ?
#
loop_
_entity_poly.entity_id
_entity_poly.type
_entity_poly.pdbx_seq_one_letter_code
_entity_poly.pdbx_strand_id
1 'polypeptide(L)' 'MQLKQAIKDAGGTSVVAARLGVTPQCLSNWVDRGVPPTKCAEVERVLKPRVTRADLRPEDWAVIWPELAEAKAA' A
#
# COMPACT_ATOMS: atom_id res chain seq x y z
N MET A 1 -6.36 -0.42 9.39
CA MET A 1 -5.63 -1.30 10.34
C MET A 1 -4.60 -2.21 9.67
N GLN A 2 -4.87 -2.78 8.49
CA GLN A 2 -3.90 -3.68 7.81
C GLN A 2 -2.55 -3.02 7.46
N LEU A 3 -2.56 -1.79 6.93
CA LEU A 3 -1.31 -1.11 6.54
C LEU A 3 -0.37 -0.84 7.72
N LYS A 4 -0.92 -0.39 8.87
CA LYS A 4 -0.12 -0.13 10.08
C LYS A 4 0.56 -1.39 10.60
N GLN A 5 -0.16 -2.51 10.60
CA GLN A 5 0.40 -3.79 11.04
C GLN A 5 1.46 -4.30 10.05
N ALA A 6 1.18 -4.23 8.75
CA ALA A 6 2.15 -4.62 7.73
C ALA A 6 3.45 -3.80 7.80
N ILE A 7 3.36 -2.50 8.09
CA ILE A 7 4.53 -1.65 8.33
C ILE A 7 5.32 -2.13 9.56
N LYS A 8 4.63 -2.45 10.65
CA LYS A 8 5.27 -2.96 11.88
C LYS A 8 5.99 -4.28 11.60
N ASP A 9 5.35 -5.22 10.91
CA ASP A 9 5.92 -6.53 10.57
C ASP A 9 7.08 -6.44 9.56
N ALA A 10 7.13 -5.37 8.76
CA ALA A 10 8.20 -5.09 7.80
C ALA A 10 9.43 -4.40 8.42
N GLY A 11 9.43 -4.16 9.74
CA GLY A 11 10.54 -3.52 10.48
C GLY A 11 10.24 -2.09 10.94
N GLY A 12 8.99 -1.63 10.82
CA GLY A 12 8.53 -0.35 11.33
C GLY A 12 8.57 0.80 10.31
N THR A 13 7.98 1.94 10.70
CA THR A 13 7.72 3.07 9.82
C THR A 13 8.98 3.64 9.18
N SER A 14 10.07 3.78 9.92
CA SER A 14 11.33 4.33 9.38
C SER A 14 11.96 3.46 8.30
N VAL A 15 11.94 2.13 8.50
CA VAL A 15 12.50 1.16 7.54
C VAL A 15 11.68 1.17 6.26
N VAL A 16 10.35 1.12 6.38
CA VAL A 16 9.45 1.11 5.22
C VAL A 16 9.51 2.45 4.49
N ALA A 17 9.53 3.57 5.20
CA ALA A 17 9.64 4.91 4.60
C ALA A 17 10.95 5.04 3.80
N ALA A 18 12.07 4.56 4.34
CA ALA A 18 13.36 4.54 3.63
C ALA A 18 13.30 3.69 2.35
N ARG A 19 12.69 2.49 2.41
CA ARG A 19 12.51 1.62 1.23
C ARG A 19 11.62 2.23 0.14
N LEU A 20 10.66 3.07 0.55
CA LEU A 20 9.75 3.80 -0.33
C LEU A 20 10.32 5.15 -0.80
N GLY A 21 11.48 5.57 -0.29
CA GLY A 21 12.07 6.87 -0.59
C GLY A 21 11.21 8.05 -0.13
N VAL A 22 10.40 7.87 0.92
CA VAL A 22 9.54 8.92 1.51
C VAL A 22 9.93 9.20 2.96
N THR A 23 9.43 10.31 3.49
CA THR A 23 9.63 10.61 4.93
C THR A 23 8.72 9.73 5.80
N PRO A 24 9.13 9.40 7.04
CA PRO A 24 8.27 8.66 7.98
C PRO A 24 6.93 9.35 8.25
N GLN A 25 6.91 10.70 8.26
CA GLN A 25 5.67 11.48 8.39
C GLN A 25 4.74 11.30 7.19
N CYS A 26 5.27 11.24 5.96
CA CYS A 26 4.49 10.97 4.76
C CYS A 26 3.84 9.58 4.84
N LEU A 27 4.61 8.57 5.23
CA LEU A 27 4.09 7.22 5.40
C LEU A 27 3.03 7.14 6.51
N SER A 28 3.26 7.79 7.66
CA SER A 28 2.26 7.87 8.74
C SER A 28 0.98 8.55 8.25
N ASN A 29 1.09 9.63 7.48
CA ASN A 29 -0.07 10.31 6.90
C ASN A 29 -0.87 9.37 6.00
N TRP A 30 -0.21 8.51 5.20
CA TRP A 30 -0.94 7.51 4.39
C TRP A 30 -1.66 6.45 5.21
N VAL A 31 -1.18 6.12 6.41
CA VAL A 31 -1.87 5.20 7.31
C VAL A 31 -3.21 5.78 7.76
N ASP A 32 -3.28 7.09 7.97
CA ASP A 32 -4.48 7.79 8.45
C ASP A 32 -5.40 8.26 7.32
N ARG A 33 -4.84 8.74 6.21
CA ARG A 33 -5.59 9.36 5.08
C ARG A 33 -5.71 8.47 3.84
N GLY A 34 -5.06 7.32 3.83
CA GLY A 34 -4.99 6.43 2.69
C GLY A 34 -3.78 6.68 1.78
N VAL A 35 -3.35 5.64 1.08
CA VAL A 35 -2.22 5.70 0.14
C VAL A 35 -2.69 6.29 -1.19
N PRO A 36 -1.95 7.25 -1.77
CA PRO A 36 -2.23 7.77 -3.11
C PRO A 36 -2.16 6.67 -4.17
N PRO A 37 -3.03 6.67 -5.20
CA PRO A 37 -3.03 5.67 -6.26
C PRO A 37 -1.65 5.45 -6.91
N THR A 38 -0.94 6.54 -7.17
CA THR A 38 0.40 6.54 -7.78
C THR A 38 1.46 5.83 -6.93
N LYS A 39 1.23 5.64 -5.63
CA LYS A 39 2.14 4.98 -4.70
C LYS A 39 1.69 3.59 -4.28
N CYS A 40 0.44 3.20 -4.51
CA CYS A 40 -0.08 1.88 -4.14
C CYS A 40 0.74 0.72 -4.74
N ALA A 41 1.18 0.84 -5.98
CA ALA A 41 2.02 -0.17 -6.63
C ALA A 41 3.39 -0.35 -5.95
N GLU A 42 4.00 0.74 -5.52
CA GLU A 42 5.29 0.74 -4.85
C GLU A 42 5.17 0.21 -3.42
N VAL A 43 4.11 0.61 -2.70
CA VAL A 43 3.80 0.12 -1.35
C VAL A 43 3.54 -1.39 -1.37
N GLU A 44 2.73 -1.87 -2.32
CA GLU A 44 2.49 -3.30 -2.51
C GLU A 44 3.81 -4.04 -2.75
N ARG A 45 4.71 -3.53 -3.60
CA ARG A 45 6.00 -4.19 -3.87
C ARG A 45 6.87 -4.30 -2.62
N VAL A 46 6.88 -3.29 -1.75
CA VAL A 46 7.70 -3.25 -0.53
C VAL A 46 7.10 -4.08 0.60
N LEU A 47 5.77 -4.15 0.68
CA LEU A 47 5.04 -4.82 1.77
C LEU A 47 4.47 -6.18 1.39
N LYS A 48 4.59 -6.62 0.12
CA LYS A 48 4.17 -7.95 -0.31
C LYS A 48 4.82 -9.05 0.56
N PRO A 49 4.08 -10.14 0.85
CA PRO A 49 2.70 -10.42 0.46
C PRO A 49 1.63 -9.81 1.38
N ARG A 50 2.00 -8.95 2.36
CA ARG A 50 1.11 -8.53 3.45
C ARG A 50 0.06 -7.50 3.07
N VAL A 51 0.28 -6.75 1.98
CA VAL A 51 -0.60 -5.67 1.52
C VAL A 51 -0.69 -5.74 0.01
N THR A 52 -1.91 -5.69 -0.52
CA THR A 52 -2.19 -5.53 -1.95
C THR A 52 -2.78 -4.16 -2.27
N ARG A 53 -2.81 -3.78 -3.55
CA ARG A 53 -3.51 -2.56 -4.01
C ARG A 53 -4.99 -2.55 -3.62
N ALA A 54 -5.65 -3.72 -3.62
CA ALA A 54 -7.03 -3.86 -3.19
C ALA A 54 -7.19 -3.61 -1.68
N ASP A 55 -6.23 -4.04 -0.85
CA ASP A 55 -6.23 -3.73 0.59
C ASP A 55 -5.97 -2.25 0.88
N LEU A 56 -5.18 -1.59 0.02
CA LEU A 56 -4.88 -0.16 0.14
C LEU A 56 -6.03 0.74 -0.30
N ARG A 57 -6.84 0.30 -1.27
CA ARG A 57 -7.94 1.06 -1.88
C ARG A 57 -9.16 0.18 -2.12
N PRO A 58 -9.83 -0.31 -1.07
CA PRO A 58 -10.94 -1.26 -1.24
C PRO A 58 -12.14 -0.68 -2.01
N GLU A 59 -12.31 0.64 -2.04
CA GLU A 59 -13.47 1.31 -2.65
C GLU A 59 -13.32 1.52 -4.16
N ASP A 60 -12.11 1.80 -4.64
CA ASP A 60 -11.89 2.26 -6.02
C ASP A 60 -10.73 1.57 -6.74
N TRP A 61 -10.11 0.55 -6.15
CA TRP A 61 -9.02 -0.21 -6.79
C TRP A 61 -9.41 -0.77 -8.16
N ALA A 62 -10.64 -1.26 -8.33
CA ALA A 62 -11.11 -1.85 -9.59
C ALA A 62 -11.37 -0.79 -10.68
N VAL A 63 -11.61 0.47 -10.30
CA VAL A 63 -11.76 1.59 -11.24
C VAL A 63 -10.40 2.10 -11.69
N ILE A 64 -9.43 2.14 -10.77
CA ILE A 64 -8.06 2.60 -11.08
C ILE A 64 -7.25 1.53 -11.83
N TRP A 65 -7.41 0.26 -11.44
CA TRP A 65 -6.70 -0.89 -12.01
C TRP A 65 -7.70 -1.98 -12.47
N PRO A 66 -8.50 -1.72 -13.51
CA PRO A 66 -9.43 -2.72 -14.04
C PRO A 66 -8.71 -4.00 -14.47
N GLU A 67 -7.48 -3.91 -14.95
CA GLU A 67 -6.67 -5.04 -15.39
C GLU A 67 -6.38 -6.05 -14.26
N LEU A 68 -6.34 -5.59 -13.00
CA LEU A 68 -6.17 -6.48 -11.84
C LEU A 68 -7.46 -7.19 -11.47
N ALA A 69 -8.62 -6.57 -11.73
CA ALA A 69 -9.91 -7.19 -11.52
C ALA A 69 -10.16 -8.27 -12.57
N GLU A 70 -9.82 -8.01 -13.83
CA GLU A 70 -9.93 -8.96 -14.93
C GLU A 70 -8.99 -10.16 -14.74
N ALA A 71 -7.74 -9.93 -14.33
CA ALA A 71 -6.77 -11.00 -14.07
C ALA A 71 -7.16 -11.96 -12.93
N LYS A 72 -8.08 -11.55 -12.03
CA LYS A 72 -8.61 -12.42 -10.96
C LYS A 72 -9.85 -13.22 -11.41
N ALA A 73 -10.49 -12.82 -12.50
CA ALA A 73 -11.70 -13.45 -13.03
C ALA A 73 -11.41 -14.54 -14.08
N ALA A 74 -10.18 -14.61 -14.60
CA ALA A 74 -9.70 -15.62 -15.55
C ALA A 74 -8.98 -16.78 -14.84
#